data_AF-A0A7C8AJC1-F1
#
_entry.id   AF-A0A7C8AJC1-F1
#
_cell.length_a   1.000
_cell.length_b   1.000
_cell.length_c   1.000
_cell.angle_alpha   90.00
_cell.angle_beta   90.00
_cell.angle_gamma   90.00
#
_symmetry.space_group_name_H-M   'P 1'
#
loop_
_entity.id
_entity.type
_entity.pdbx_description
1 polymer ?
#
loop_
_entity_poly.entity_id
_entity_poly.type
_entity_poly.pdbx_seq_one_letter_code
_entity_poly.pdbx_strand_id
1 'polypeptide(L)'
;VFLDAKGEGDDVAVLELTPKAGDEESFFQSVRIYMRGERLLPYRIRLKTDAESEVVIEVADYRVNAPIDQSKTQFLVPEGTLIVDNGAPIETVGRGGKWIPETAPLAQTPTVQGPGQENPK
;
A
#
# COMPACT_ATOMS: atom_id res chain seq x y z
N VAL A 1 -14.36 7.70 8.86
CA VAL A 1 -14.33 6.75 7.73
C VAL A 1 -15.77 6.46 7.39
N PHE A 2 -16.21 6.82 6.21
CA PHE A 2 -17.56 6.54 5.73
C PHE A 2 -17.40 5.60 4.52
N LEU A 3 -18.10 4.47 4.57
CA LEU A 3 -18.24 3.60 3.41
C LEU A 3 -19.50 4.08 2.69
N ASP A 4 -19.34 4.71 1.55
CA ASP A 4 -20.47 5.05 0.68
C ASP A 4 -20.46 4.07 -0.50
N ALA A 5 -21.41 3.13 -0.47
CA ALA A 5 -21.59 2.15 -1.54
C ALA A 5 -22.36 2.76 -2.73
N LYS A 6 -21.93 3.93 -3.20
CA LYS A 6 -22.51 4.61 -4.37
C LYS A 6 -21.44 4.82 -5.43
N GLY A 7 -21.03 3.73 -6.06
CA GLY A 7 -20.37 3.77 -7.36
C GLY A 7 -21.39 3.95 -8.49
N GLU A 8 -21.00 4.67 -9.54
CA GLU A 8 -21.75 4.73 -10.79
C GLU A 8 -21.48 3.42 -11.57
N GLY A 9 -22.46 2.50 -11.55
CA GLY A 9 -22.36 1.13 -12.08
C GLY A 9 -22.46 0.07 -10.98
N ASP A 10 -23.24 -0.99 -11.22
CA ASP A 10 -23.80 -1.90 -10.22
C ASP A 10 -22.82 -2.69 -9.32
N ASP A 11 -21.50 -2.67 -9.56
CA ASP A 11 -20.52 -3.50 -8.85
C ASP A 11 -19.30 -2.73 -8.29
N VAL A 12 -19.46 -1.44 -7.98
CA VAL A 12 -18.37 -0.60 -7.47
C VAL A 12 -18.64 -0.14 -6.03
N ALA A 13 -17.81 -0.62 -5.10
CA ALA A 13 -17.76 -0.09 -3.74
C ALA A 13 -16.72 1.05 -3.67
N VAL A 14 -17.07 2.15 -2.99
CA VAL A 14 -16.17 3.30 -2.83
C VAL A 14 -15.88 3.52 -1.35
N LEU A 15 -14.59 3.57 -1.01
CA LEU A 15 -14.13 4.01 0.31
C LEU A 15 -13.60 5.43 0.18
N GLU A 16 -14.24 6.37 0.89
CA GLU A 16 -13.79 7.77 0.97
C GLU A 16 -13.13 8.04 2.31
N LEU A 17 -11.89 8.52 2.24
CA LEU A 17 -11.09 8.95 3.37
C LEU A 17 -10.95 10.46 3.31
N THR A 18 -11.36 11.13 4.37
CA THR A 18 -11.15 12.55 4.58
C THR A 18 -10.35 12.75 5.86
N PRO A 19 -9.45 13.74 5.90
CA PRO A 19 -8.78 14.13 7.14
C PRO A 19 -9.81 14.50 8.20
N LYS A 20 -9.46 14.29 9.46
CA LYS A 20 -10.31 14.73 10.57
C LYS A 20 -10.27 16.26 10.64
N ALA A 21 -11.34 16.87 11.13
CA ALA A 21 -11.38 18.32 11.32
C ALA A 21 -10.26 18.76 12.30
N GLY A 22 -9.52 19.81 11.94
CA GLY A 22 -8.41 20.35 12.74
C GLY A 22 -7.07 19.66 12.51
N ASP A 23 -6.98 18.74 11.53
CA ASP A 23 -5.71 18.13 11.11
C ASP A 23 -4.98 19.08 10.14
N GLU A 24 -4.16 19.97 10.69
CA GLU A 24 -3.38 20.96 9.93
C GLU A 24 -2.20 20.33 9.14
N GLU A 25 -1.87 19.06 9.38
CA GLU A 25 -0.77 18.34 8.73
C GLU A 25 -1.20 17.52 7.50
N SER A 26 -2.48 17.60 7.09
CA SER A 26 -2.94 16.81 5.96
C SER A 26 -2.41 17.32 4.62
N PHE A 27 -1.69 16.45 3.90
CA PHE A 27 -1.24 16.70 2.54
C PHE A 27 -2.32 16.45 1.47
N PHE A 28 -3.56 16.13 1.86
CA PHE A 28 -4.65 15.89 0.94
C PHE A 28 -6.01 16.31 1.50
N GLN A 29 -6.95 16.65 0.62
CA GLN A 29 -8.35 16.92 0.96
C GLN A 29 -9.17 15.64 1.05
N SER A 30 -8.97 14.69 0.13
CA SER A 30 -9.65 13.39 0.18
C SER A 30 -8.90 12.31 -0.60
N VAL A 31 -9.15 11.06 -0.21
CA VAL A 31 -8.76 9.86 -0.95
C VAL A 31 -10.01 9.05 -1.23
N ARG A 32 -10.25 8.69 -2.49
CA ARG A 32 -11.31 7.77 -2.90
C ARG A 32 -10.70 6.50 -3.46
N ILE A 33 -10.99 5.38 -2.83
CA ILE A 33 -10.55 4.05 -3.26
C ILE A 33 -11.76 3.36 -3.87
N TYR A 34 -11.70 3.09 -5.16
CA TYR A 34 -12.72 2.39 -5.91
C TYR A 34 -12.34 0.91 -5.95
N MET A 35 -13.26 0.07 -5.49
CA MET A 35 -13.13 -1.37 -5.41
C MET A 35 -14.18 -2.01 -6.31
N ARG A 36 -13.82 -3.10 -6.97
CA ARG A 36 -14.71 -3.79 -7.90
C ARG A 36 -14.88 -5.26 -7.55
N GLY A 37 -16.08 -5.77 -7.84
CA GLY A 37 -16.45 -7.17 -7.70
C GLY A 37 -16.48 -7.67 -6.25
N GLU A 38 -16.83 -8.94 -6.09
CA GLU A 38 -17.07 -9.58 -4.77
C GLU A 38 -15.85 -9.56 -3.84
N ARG A 39 -14.65 -9.49 -4.41
CA ARG A 39 -13.39 -9.50 -3.65
C ARG A 39 -12.97 -8.13 -3.14
N LEU A 40 -13.72 -7.08 -3.48
CA LEU A 40 -13.43 -5.70 -3.11
C LEU A 40 -11.98 -5.31 -3.43
N LEU A 41 -11.45 -5.80 -4.56
CA LEU A 41 -10.10 -5.44 -4.96
C LEU A 41 -10.13 -3.99 -5.44
N PRO A 42 -9.21 -3.14 -4.98
CA PRO A 42 -9.08 -1.81 -5.55
C PRO A 42 -8.87 -1.94 -7.06
N TYR A 43 -9.18 -0.90 -7.80
CA TYR A 43 -8.78 -0.81 -9.21
C TYR A 43 -8.44 0.63 -9.59
N ARG A 44 -8.93 1.60 -8.81
CA ARG A 44 -8.62 3.01 -8.96
C ARG A 44 -8.52 3.68 -7.60
N ILE A 45 -7.54 4.54 -7.44
CA ILE A 45 -7.39 5.43 -6.29
C ILE A 45 -7.32 6.85 -6.82
N ARG A 46 -8.17 7.73 -6.30
CA ARG A 46 -8.12 9.17 -6.56
C ARG A 46 -7.71 9.90 -5.29
N LEU A 47 -6.61 10.64 -5.36
CA LEU A 47 -6.08 11.47 -4.29
C LEU A 47 -6.26 12.92 -4.69
N LYS A 48 -7.09 13.65 -3.97
CA LYS A 48 -7.27 15.09 -4.17
C LYS A 48 -6.40 15.84 -3.18
N THR A 49 -5.42 16.58 -3.67
CA THR A 49 -4.49 17.36 -2.84
C THR A 49 -5.07 18.73 -2.51
N ASP A 50 -5.60 19.41 -3.53
CA ASP A 50 -6.21 20.74 -3.42
C ASP A 50 -7.37 20.89 -4.43
N ALA A 51 -7.88 22.11 -4.64
CA ALA A 51 -9.00 22.34 -5.55
C ALA A 51 -8.69 22.02 -7.02
N GLU A 52 -7.43 22.07 -7.42
CA GLU A 52 -6.94 21.99 -8.80
C GLU A 52 -6.06 20.76 -9.05
N SER A 53 -5.57 20.10 -7.99
CA SER A 53 -4.64 18.96 -8.07
C SER A 53 -5.29 17.63 -7.67
N GLU A 54 -5.31 16.68 -8.61
CA GLU A 54 -5.73 15.29 -8.39
C GLU A 54 -4.69 14.32 -8.96
N VAL A 55 -4.37 13.27 -8.19
CA VAL A 55 -3.60 12.11 -8.65
C VAL A 55 -4.53 10.93 -8.82
N VAL A 56 -4.51 10.30 -9.99
CA VAL A 56 -5.27 9.07 -10.27
C VAL A 56 -4.30 7.92 -10.44
N ILE A 57 -4.46 6.88 -9.64
CA ILE A 57 -3.69 5.63 -9.71
C ILE A 57 -4.64 4.53 -10.19
N GLU A 58 -4.35 3.97 -11.36
CA GLU A 58 -5.05 2.80 -11.89
C GLU A 58 -4.26 1.54 -11.57
N VAL A 59 -4.93 0.50 -11.10
CA VAL A 59 -4.29 -0.74 -10.71
C VAL A 59 -4.96 -1.91 -11.43
N ALA A 60 -4.12 -2.71 -12.09
CA ALA A 60 -4.53 -3.83 -12.93
C ALA A 60 -3.64 -5.05 -12.67
N ASP A 61 -3.92 -6.16 -13.36
CA ASP A 61 -3.09 -7.37 -13.37
C ASP A 61 -2.80 -7.97 -11.98
N TYR A 62 -3.82 -7.98 -11.14
CA TYR A 62 -3.77 -8.54 -9.79
C TYR A 62 -3.36 -10.01 -9.78
N ARG A 63 -2.41 -10.32 -8.90
CA ARG A 63 -2.12 -11.70 -8.46
C ARG A 63 -2.42 -11.80 -6.97
N VAL A 64 -3.58 -12.34 -6.65
CA VAL A 64 -4.05 -12.45 -5.25
C VAL A 64 -3.37 -13.65 -4.59
N ASN A 65 -2.82 -13.46 -3.38
CA ASN A 65 -2.15 -14.50 -2.59
C ASN A 65 -1.00 -15.20 -3.32
N ALA A 66 -0.38 -14.55 -4.30
CA ALA A 66 0.80 -15.08 -4.97
C ALA A 66 2.04 -15.00 -4.06
N PRO A 67 2.98 -15.95 -4.18
CA PRO A 67 4.25 -15.86 -3.46
C PRO A 67 4.99 -14.59 -3.86
N ILE A 68 5.53 -13.88 -2.87
CA ILE A 68 6.33 -12.68 -3.09
C ILE A 68 7.77 -13.10 -3.38
N ASP A 69 8.28 -12.66 -4.53
CA ASP A 69 9.69 -12.80 -4.87
C ASP A 69 10.49 -11.69 -4.18
N GLN A 70 11.26 -12.04 -3.14
CA GLN A 70 12.01 -11.07 -2.34
C GLN A 70 13.04 -10.31 -3.17
N SER A 71 13.57 -10.89 -4.24
CA SER A 71 14.52 -10.20 -5.11
C SER A 71 13.89 -9.00 -5.83
N LYS A 72 12.56 -9.02 -5.99
CA LYS A 72 11.78 -7.91 -6.58
C LYS A 72 11.32 -6.89 -5.55
N THR A 73 11.49 -7.17 -4.26
CA THR A 73 11.19 -6.22 -3.18
C THR A 73 12.41 -5.43 -2.75
N GLN A 74 13.55 -5.63 -3.41
CA GLN A 74 14.82 -5.00 -3.10
C GLN A 74 15.35 -4.25 -4.32
N PHE A 75 16.13 -3.21 -4.07
CA PHE A 75 16.91 -2.52 -5.09
C PHE A 75 18.37 -2.40 -4.66
N LEU A 76 19.26 -2.47 -5.64
CA LEU A 76 20.69 -2.29 -5.42
C LEU A 76 21.02 -0.81 -5.42
N VAL A 77 21.57 -0.33 -4.31
CA VAL A 77 22.16 0.99 -4.18
C VAL A 77 23.62 0.93 -4.62
N PRO A 78 24.05 1.75 -5.60
CA PRO A 78 25.42 1.76 -6.09
C PRO A 78 26.45 2.21 -5.04
N GLU A 79 27.68 1.74 -5.19
CA GLU A 79 28.87 2.23 -4.48
C GLU A 79 28.99 3.76 -4.57
N GLY A 80 29.40 4.40 -3.47
CA GLY A 80 29.55 5.84 -3.36
C GLY A 80 28.25 6.61 -3.11
N THR A 81 27.09 5.95 -3.09
CA THR A 81 25.81 6.60 -2.77
C THR A 81 25.75 6.97 -1.29
N LEU A 82 25.42 8.22 -0.96
CA LEU A 82 25.16 8.66 0.41
C LEU A 82 23.73 8.27 0.80
N ILE A 83 23.58 7.43 1.82
CA ILE A 83 22.30 7.09 2.41
C ILE A 83 21.95 8.15 3.47
N VAL A 84 20.78 8.75 3.31
CA VAL A 84 20.23 9.76 4.21
C VAL A 84 18.88 9.25 4.72
N ASP A 85 18.70 9.26 6.03
CA ASP A 85 17.43 8.92 6.67
C ASP A 85 16.94 10.11 7.49
N ASN A 86 15.70 10.53 7.27
CA ASN A 86 15.09 11.69 7.92
C ASN A 86 15.98 12.95 7.89
N GLY A 87 16.70 13.17 6.78
CA GLY A 87 17.59 14.31 6.58
C GLY A 87 18.99 14.17 7.22
N ALA A 88 19.28 13.09 7.93
CA ALA A 88 20.58 12.82 8.51
C ALA A 88 21.39 11.81 7.66
N PRO A 89 22.64 12.12 7.27
CA PRO A 89 23.52 11.15 6.64
C PRO A 89 23.81 9.97 7.60
N ILE A 90 23.56 8.74 7.15
CA ILE A 90 23.87 7.53 7.94
C ILE A 90 25.20 6.93 7.48
N GLU A 91 25.35 6.69 6.18
CA GLU A 91 26.51 6.01 5.62
C GLU A 91 26.71 6.32 4.15
N THR A 92 27.92 6.10 3.64
CA THR A 92 28.20 6.05 2.19
C THR A 92 28.38 4.59 1.79
N VAL A 93 27.66 4.15 0.77
CA VAL A 93 27.69 2.76 0.31
C VAL A 93 29.08 2.38 -0.15
N GLY A 94 29.63 1.33 0.45
CA GLY A 94 30.96 0.80 0.16
C GLY A 94 31.04 0.01 -1.15
N ARG A 95 32.19 -0.62 -1.35
CA ARG A 95 32.50 -1.37 -2.57
C ARG A 95 31.54 -2.54 -2.77
N GLY A 96 30.97 -2.65 -3.98
CA GLY A 96 30.03 -3.72 -4.33
C GLY A 96 28.55 -3.36 -4.16
N GLY A 97 28.22 -2.15 -3.70
CA GLY A 97 26.85 -1.69 -3.52
C GLY A 97 26.16 -2.25 -2.27
N LYS A 98 24.90 -1.88 -2.06
CA LYS A 98 24.07 -2.33 -0.93
C LYS A 98 22.63 -2.59 -1.38
N TRP A 99 22.07 -3.74 -1.03
CA TRP A 99 20.65 -4.02 -1.27
C TRP A 99 19.76 -3.41 -0.18
N ILE A 100 18.71 -2.70 -0.58
CA ILE A 100 17.74 -2.07 0.32
C ILE A 100 16.30 -2.44 -0.11
N PRO A 101 15.40 -2.75 0.83
CA PRO A 101 15.69 -3.12 2.22
C PRO A 101 16.55 -4.38 2.30
N GLU A 102 17.24 -4.58 3.41
CA GLU A 102 17.85 -5.87 3.71
C GLU A 102 16.77 -6.96 3.77
N THR A 103 17.10 -8.19 3.39
CA THR A 103 16.11 -9.25 3.28
C THR A 103 15.50 -9.56 4.64
N ALA A 104 14.24 -9.18 4.85
CA ALA A 104 13.50 -9.60 6.04
C ALA A 104 13.22 -11.12 5.95
N PRO A 105 13.27 -11.87 7.06
CA PRO A 105 12.72 -13.22 7.10
C PRO A 105 11.24 -13.16 6.71
N LEU A 106 10.81 -13.97 5.74
CA LEU A 106 9.39 -14.05 5.39
C LEU A 106 8.58 -14.39 6.64
N ALA A 107 7.66 -13.50 7.05
CA ALA A 107 6.63 -13.86 8.00
C ALA A 107 5.86 -15.05 7.42
N GLN A 108 5.68 -16.09 8.23
CA GLN A 108 4.96 -17.31 7.84
C GLN A 108 3.61 -16.92 7.24
N THR A 109 3.22 -17.61 6.16
CA THR A 109 1.91 -17.43 5.53
C THR A 109 0.83 -17.46 6.61
N PRO A 110 -0.04 -16.43 6.74
CA PRO A 110 -1.12 -16.49 7.70
C PRO A 110 -1.97 -17.70 7.36
N THR A 111 -1.96 -18.70 8.25
CA THR A 111 -2.82 -19.88 8.14
C THR A 111 -4.24 -19.37 8.25
N VAL A 112 -4.98 -19.39 7.13
CA VAL A 112 -6.42 -19.20 7.16
C VAL A 112 -6.99 -20.38 7.97
N GLN A 113 -7.28 -20.16 9.25
CA GLN A 113 -8.08 -21.10 10.03
C GLN A 113 -9.47 -21.12 9.39
N GLY A 114 -9.79 -22.21 8.69
CA GLY A 114 -11.14 -22.46 8.21
C GLY A 114 -12.13 -22.54 9.37
N PRO A 115 -13.43 -22.29 9.12
CA PRO A 115 -14.43 -22.33 10.18
C PRO A 115 -14.60 -23.78 10.65
N GLY A 116 -14.38 -24.02 11.93
CA GLY A 116 -14.72 -25.29 12.58
C GLY A 116 -13.52 -26.09 13.07
N GLN A 117 -12.98 -25.71 14.23
CA GLN A 117 -12.61 -26.70 15.23
C GLN A 117 -13.28 -26.31 16.53
N GLU A 118 -14.36 -27.03 16.85
CA GLU A 118 -14.94 -27.07 18.19
C GLU A 118 -13.85 -27.47 19.18
N ASN A 119 -13.66 -26.68 20.24
CA ASN A 119 -12.88 -27.13 21.37
C ASN A 119 -13.59 -28.34 21.98
N PRO A 120 -12.95 -29.51 22.11
CA PRO A 120 -13.46 -30.55 22.98
C PRO A 120 -13.39 -30.04 24.42
N LYS A 121 -14.45 -30.37 25.16
CA LYS A 121 -14.81 -29.96 26.53
C LYS A 121 -13.65 -29.95 27.54
#